data_AF-A0A453R306-F1
#
_entry.id   AF-A0A453R306-F1
#
_cell.length_a   1.000
_cell.length_b   1.000
_cell.length_c   1.000
_cell.angle_alpha   90.00
_cell.angle_beta   90.00
_cell.angle_gamma   90.00
#
_symmetry.space_group_name_H-M   'P 1'
#
loop_
_entity.id
_entity.type
_entity.pdbx_description
1 polymer ?
#
loop_
_entity_poly.entity_id
_entity_poly.type
_entity_poly.pdbx_seq_one_letter_code
_entity_poly.pdbx_strand_id
1 'polypeptide(L)'
;RQRALEAGQREEAMEMSGLELWKHEKPPKIFPMPPPLPPLLAAPGAGGYDEATLVPPLNFAMVDDGIYRSGFPAAANFRFLKSLNLRSIVYLCPEPYPETNTEFLEKNGIKLHQFGIEGQSDAWSDNA
;
A
#
# COMPACT_ATOMS: atom_id res chain seq x y z
N ARG A 1 -9.69 -54.10 19.15
CA ARG A 1 -8.51 -53.99 18.25
C ARG A 1 -8.89 -53.35 16.90
N GLN A 2 -9.98 -53.75 16.23
CA GLN A 2 -10.42 -53.14 14.96
C GLN A 2 -10.61 -51.62 15.00
N ARG A 3 -11.30 -51.07 16.02
CA ARG A 3 -11.56 -49.62 16.15
C ARG A 3 -10.32 -48.74 16.30
N ALA A 4 -9.20 -49.29 16.79
CA ALA A 4 -7.96 -48.53 16.95
C ALA A 4 -7.22 -48.37 15.61
N LEU A 5 -7.35 -49.37 14.71
CA LEU A 5 -6.74 -49.33 13.38
C LEU A 5 -7.49 -48.35 12.47
N GLU A 6 -8.82 -48.30 12.56
CA GLU A 6 -9.64 -47.35 11.79
C GLU A 6 -9.47 -45.90 12.26
N ALA A 7 -9.21 -45.68 13.56
CA ALA A 7 -8.91 -44.35 14.09
C ALA A 7 -7.57 -43.82 13.57
N GLY A 8 -6.53 -44.66 13.58
CA GLY A 8 -5.21 -44.30 13.03
C GLY A 8 -5.27 -43.94 11.54
N GLN A 9 -6.05 -44.69 10.75
CA GLN A 9 -6.22 -44.39 9.32
C GLN A 9 -6.99 -43.09 9.06
N ARG A 10 -7.90 -42.69 9.94
CA ARG A 10 -8.65 -41.42 9.81
C ARG A 10 -7.80 -40.20 10.17
N GLU A 11 -6.89 -40.35 11.12
CA GLU A 11 -5.93 -39.32 11.51
C GLU A 11 -4.87 -39.11 10.42
N GLU A 12 -4.30 -40.20 9.88
CA GLU A 12 -3.36 -40.14 8.74
C GLU A 12 -4.01 -39.53 7.49
N ALA A 13 -5.28 -39.84 7.20
CA ALA A 13 -6.00 -39.28 6.06
C ALA A 13 -6.26 -37.76 6.21
N MET A 14 -6.53 -37.29 7.44
CA MET A 14 -6.68 -35.87 7.73
C MET A 14 -5.35 -35.13 7.58
N GLU A 15 -4.25 -35.72 8.05
CA GLU A 15 -2.90 -35.16 7.97
C GLU A 15 -2.36 -35.09 6.52
N MET A 16 -2.62 -36.14 5.72
CA MET A 16 -2.23 -36.19 4.31
C MET A 16 -2.98 -35.16 3.45
N SER A 17 -4.24 -34.83 3.79
CA SER A 17 -5.00 -33.79 3.07
C SER A 17 -4.52 -32.36 3.37
N GLY A 18 -4.09 -32.11 4.62
CA GLY A 18 -3.60 -30.80 5.05
C GLY A 18 -2.31 -30.38 4.35
N LEU A 19 -1.43 -31.35 4.06
CA LEU A 19 -0.16 -31.12 3.39
C LEU A 19 -0.29 -30.95 1.87
N GLU A 20 -1.32 -31.51 1.21
CA GLU A 20 -1.50 -31.35 -0.23
C GLU A 20 -2.14 -30.01 -0.62
N LEU A 21 -2.91 -29.39 0.28
CA LEU A 21 -3.56 -28.09 0.02
C LEU A 21 -2.53 -26.96 -0.18
N TRP A 22 -1.40 -27.02 0.52
CA TRP A 22 -0.35 -25.99 0.51
C TRP A 22 0.65 -26.13 -0.65
N LYS A 23 0.62 -27.25 -1.39
CA LYS A 23 1.55 -27.48 -2.53
C LYS A 23 1.14 -26.73 -3.80
N HIS A 24 -0.08 -26.19 -3.84
CA HIS A 24 -0.67 -25.56 -5.03
C HIS A 24 -0.96 -24.07 -4.90
N GLU A 25 -0.61 -23.42 -3.78
CA GLU A 25 -0.50 -21.97 -3.77
C GLU A 25 0.85 -21.57 -4.36
N LYS A 26 0.81 -21.07 -5.60
CA LYS A 26 1.96 -20.40 -6.20
C LYS A 26 2.37 -19.30 -5.22
N PRO A 27 3.64 -19.27 -4.76
CA PRO A 27 4.08 -18.21 -3.86
C PRO A 27 3.76 -16.86 -4.51
N PRO A 28 3.31 -15.86 -3.74
CA PRO A 28 3.11 -14.52 -4.27
C PRO A 28 4.40 -14.13 -4.98
N LYS A 29 4.28 -13.69 -6.24
CA LYS A 29 5.43 -13.20 -7.00
C LYS A 29 5.94 -11.94 -6.30
N ILE A 30 6.94 -12.12 -5.45
CA ILE A 30 7.69 -11.02 -4.86
C ILE A 30 8.47 -10.41 -6.03
N PHE A 31 7.95 -9.32 -6.56
CA PHE A 31 8.73 -8.50 -7.47
C PHE A 31 9.89 -7.91 -6.66
N PRO A 32 11.16 -8.14 -7.03
CA PRO A 32 12.26 -7.43 -6.40
C PRO A 32 11.96 -5.94 -6.55
N MET A 33 12.05 -5.19 -5.46
CA MET A 33 11.96 -3.73 -5.53
C MET A 33 12.95 -3.27 -6.61
N PRO A 34 12.54 -2.38 -7.54
CA PRO A 34 13.49 -1.81 -8.47
C PRO A 34 14.63 -1.19 -7.65
N PRO A 35 15.90 -1.35 -8.07
CA PRO A 35 17.01 -0.72 -7.37
C PRO A 35 16.73 0.77 -7.22
N PRO A 36 17.20 1.42 -6.13
CA PRO A 36 17.09 2.87 -6.01
C PRO A 36 17.64 3.47 -7.30
N LEU A 37 16.81 4.27 -7.97
CA LEU A 37 17.22 4.99 -9.17
C LEU A 37 18.55 5.68 -8.86
N PRO A 38 19.56 5.57 -9.75
CA PRO A 38 20.79 6.30 -9.54
C PRO A 38 20.45 7.78 -9.33
N PRO A 39 21.19 8.51 -8.47
CA PRO A 39 21.00 9.96 -8.35
C PRO A 39 21.18 10.53 -9.75
N LEU A 40 20.08 11.00 -10.33
CA LEU A 40 20.08 11.62 -11.63
C LEU A 40 21.09 12.76 -11.55
N LEU A 41 22.23 12.54 -12.19
CA LEU A 41 23.28 13.50 -12.42
C LEU A 41 22.59 14.84 -12.71
N ALA A 42 22.76 15.79 -11.81
CA ALA A 42 22.20 17.12 -11.92
C ALA A 42 22.66 17.69 -13.27
N ALA A 43 21.78 17.61 -14.27
CA ALA A 43 22.00 18.23 -15.56
C ALA A 43 21.96 19.75 -15.32
N PRO A 44 23.05 20.49 -15.58
CA PRO A 44 23.03 21.92 -15.49
C PRO A 44 22.44 22.45 -16.79
N GLY A 45 21.17 22.89 -16.74
CA GLY A 45 20.55 23.59 -17.86
C GLY A 45 19.25 22.99 -18.36
N ALA A 46 18.19 23.16 -17.59
CA ALA A 46 16.84 23.30 -18.13
C ALA A 46 16.02 24.14 -17.14
N GLY A 47 16.34 25.43 -17.10
CA GLY A 47 15.47 26.43 -16.49
C GLY A 47 14.19 26.53 -17.31
N GLY A 48 13.24 25.67 -16.98
CA GLY A 48 11.85 25.75 -17.37
C GLY A 48 11.06 25.35 -16.14
N TYR A 49 10.61 26.32 -15.35
CA TYR A 49 9.55 26.08 -14.39
C TYR A 49 8.27 25.89 -15.20
N ASP A 50 8.18 24.75 -15.87
CA ASP A 50 6.98 24.35 -16.57
C ASP A 50 5.89 24.22 -15.52
N GLU A 51 4.87 25.05 -15.67
CA GLU A 51 3.63 24.97 -14.91
C GLU A 51 2.98 23.57 -15.02
N ALA A 52 3.47 22.71 -15.91
CA ALA A 52 3.09 21.31 -16.09
C ALA A 52 3.82 20.29 -15.17
N THR A 53 4.72 20.71 -14.28
CA THR A 53 5.49 19.76 -13.45
C THR A 53 4.59 19.07 -12.41
N LEU A 54 4.25 17.81 -12.65
CA LEU A 54 3.44 17.01 -11.73
C LEU A 54 4.34 16.39 -10.66
N VAL A 55 4.22 16.86 -9.41
CA VAL A 55 5.00 16.35 -8.29
C VAL A 55 4.23 15.25 -7.57
N PRO A 56 4.69 13.98 -7.59
CA PRO A 56 4.03 12.91 -6.85
C PRO A 56 4.15 13.12 -5.34
N PRO A 57 3.17 12.67 -4.54
CA PRO A 57 3.29 12.67 -3.08
C PRO A 57 4.45 11.79 -2.60
N LEU A 58 4.87 11.97 -1.35
CA LEU A 58 5.89 11.14 -0.71
C LEU A 58 5.51 9.65 -0.83
N ASN A 59 6.49 8.76 -1.09
CA ASN A 59 6.28 7.31 -1.18
C ASN A 59 5.18 6.86 -2.16
N PHE A 60 4.89 7.66 -3.20
CA PHE A 60 3.91 7.30 -4.21
C PHE A 60 4.34 6.08 -5.03
N ALA A 61 3.47 5.08 -5.14
CA ALA A 61 3.65 3.92 -6.00
C ALA A 61 2.30 3.35 -6.44
N MET A 62 2.25 2.76 -7.64
CA MET A 62 1.14 1.91 -8.06
C MET A 62 1.27 0.54 -7.38
N VAL A 63 0.19 0.08 -6.76
CA VAL A 63 0.13 -1.24 -6.12
C VAL A 63 -0.50 -2.25 -7.08
N ASP A 64 -1.55 -1.82 -7.77
CA ASP A 64 -2.29 -2.60 -8.77
C ASP A 64 -2.98 -1.64 -9.76
N ASP A 65 -3.61 -2.16 -10.79
CA ASP A 65 -4.32 -1.37 -11.80
C ASP A 65 -5.43 -0.51 -11.16
N GLY A 66 -5.20 0.81 -11.13
CA GLY A 66 -6.09 1.77 -10.49
C GLY A 66 -6.00 1.82 -8.96
N ILE A 67 -5.04 1.13 -8.36
CA ILE A 67 -4.75 1.17 -6.92
C ILE A 67 -3.37 1.78 -6.69
N TYR A 68 -3.35 2.85 -5.89
CA TYR A 68 -2.13 3.59 -5.58
C TYR A 68 -1.93 3.68 -4.07
N ARG A 69 -0.68 3.76 -3.65
CA ARG A 69 -0.30 4.09 -2.27
C ARG A 69 0.57 5.33 -2.27
N SER A 70 0.49 6.12 -1.22
CA SER A 70 1.43 7.20 -0.94
C SER A 70 1.44 7.53 0.54
N GLY A 71 2.39 8.35 0.96
CA GLY A 71 2.29 9.14 2.17
C GLY A 71 1.26 10.27 2.02
N PHE A 72 1.27 11.18 3.00
CA PHE A 72 0.30 12.25 3.08
C PHE A 72 0.50 13.29 1.95
N PRO A 73 -0.54 13.63 1.17
CA PRO A 73 -0.42 14.57 0.07
C PRO A 73 -0.40 16.02 0.55
N ALA A 74 0.52 16.81 0.01
CA ALA A 74 0.56 18.27 0.18
C ALA A 74 -0.09 18.99 -1.02
N ALA A 75 -0.35 20.29 -0.88
CA ALA A 75 -0.97 21.11 -1.92
C ALA A 75 -0.20 21.07 -3.26
N ALA A 76 1.13 20.95 -3.22
CA ALA A 76 1.97 20.81 -4.41
C ALA A 76 1.65 19.53 -5.22
N ASN A 77 1.09 18.50 -4.57
CA ASN A 77 0.79 17.22 -5.20
C ASN A 77 -0.62 17.15 -5.82
N PHE A 78 -1.49 18.15 -5.57
CA PHE A 78 -2.89 18.11 -6.02
C PHE A 78 -3.03 18.04 -7.54
N ARG A 79 -2.15 18.72 -8.29
CA ARG A 79 -2.12 18.59 -9.76
C ARG A 79 -1.82 17.15 -10.20
N PHE A 80 -0.87 16.49 -9.54
CA PHE A 80 -0.55 15.09 -9.80
C PHE A 80 -1.74 14.18 -9.47
N LEU A 81 -2.35 14.33 -8.28
CA LEU A 81 -3.53 13.54 -7.89
C LEU A 81 -4.72 13.73 -8.83
N LYS A 82 -4.91 14.95 -9.37
CA LYS A 82 -5.97 15.21 -10.36
C LYS A 82 -5.73 14.44 -11.66
N SER A 83 -4.48 14.32 -12.10
CA SER A 83 -4.13 13.56 -13.31
C SER A 83 -4.41 12.06 -13.19
N LEU A 84 -4.40 11.51 -11.97
CA LEU A 84 -4.75 10.11 -11.70
C LEU A 84 -6.26 9.82 -11.80
N ASN A 85 -7.09 10.87 -11.83
CA ASN A 85 -8.54 10.77 -11.98
C ASN A 85 -9.20 9.84 -10.93
N LEU A 86 -8.76 9.98 -9.68
CA LEU A 86 -9.17 9.13 -8.54
C LEU A 86 -10.67 9.24 -8.27
N ARG A 87 -11.27 8.14 -7.81
CA ARG A 87 -12.68 8.09 -7.35
C ARG A 87 -12.82 8.16 -5.84
N SER A 88 -11.85 7.60 -5.13
CA SER A 88 -11.84 7.55 -3.68
C SER A 88 -10.42 7.52 -3.14
N ILE A 89 -10.27 7.95 -1.89
CA ILE A 89 -9.03 7.89 -1.12
C ILE A 89 -9.31 7.20 0.21
N VAL A 90 -8.39 6.32 0.60
CA VAL A 90 -8.38 5.67 1.92
C VAL A 90 -7.34 6.37 2.78
N TYR A 91 -7.77 6.94 3.90
CA TYR A 91 -6.91 7.65 4.85
C TYR A 91 -6.83 6.85 6.15
N LEU A 92 -5.62 6.45 6.53
CA LEU A 92 -5.38 5.47 7.59
C LEU A 92 -4.95 6.08 8.93
N CYS A 93 -4.87 7.41 9.01
CA CYS A 93 -4.42 8.08 10.22
C CYS A 93 -5.62 8.50 11.09
N PRO A 94 -5.48 8.47 12.43
CA PRO A 94 -6.55 8.86 13.35
C PRO A 94 -6.81 10.37 13.38
N GLU A 95 -5.85 11.18 12.96
CA GLU A 95 -5.97 12.64 12.93
C GLU A 95 -7.04 13.10 11.94
N PRO A 96 -7.73 14.22 12.20
CA PRO A 96 -8.70 14.77 11.25
C PRO A 96 -8.02 15.14 9.92
N TYR A 97 -8.70 14.87 8.80
CA TYR A 97 -8.18 15.22 7.48
C TYR A 97 -8.22 16.75 7.28
N PRO A 98 -7.11 17.40 6.89
CA PRO A 98 -7.03 18.86 6.74
C PRO A 98 -8.05 19.42 5.75
N GLU A 99 -8.65 20.56 6.11
CA GLU A 99 -9.70 21.24 5.33
C GLU A 99 -9.28 21.54 3.89
N THR A 100 -8.06 22.04 3.68
CA THR A 100 -7.51 22.31 2.35
C THR A 100 -7.51 21.09 1.44
N ASN A 101 -7.22 19.90 2.00
CA ASN A 101 -7.24 18.66 1.24
C ASN A 101 -8.68 18.21 1.01
N THR A 102 -9.56 18.32 2.01
CA THR A 102 -10.99 18.00 1.90
C THR A 102 -11.67 18.80 0.78
N GLU A 103 -11.44 20.10 0.70
CA GLU A 103 -11.96 20.94 -0.38
C GLU A 103 -11.51 20.46 -1.76
N PHE A 104 -10.26 20.02 -1.89
CA PHE A 104 -9.76 19.46 -3.14
C PHE A 104 -10.50 18.15 -3.49
N LEU A 105 -10.78 17.29 -2.50
CA LEU A 105 -11.53 16.07 -2.74
C LEU A 105 -12.96 16.37 -3.21
N GLU A 106 -13.65 17.29 -2.54
CA GLU A 106 -15.01 17.70 -2.91
C GLU A 106 -15.07 18.29 -4.32
N LYS A 107 -14.16 19.21 -4.65
CA LYS A 107 -14.07 19.84 -5.98
C LYS A 107 -13.82 18.85 -7.12
N ASN A 108 -13.16 17.72 -6.83
CA ASN A 108 -12.86 16.68 -7.82
C ASN A 108 -13.79 15.46 -7.69
N GLY A 109 -14.80 15.48 -6.80
CA GLY A 109 -15.74 14.38 -6.59
C GLY A 109 -15.10 13.11 -6.00
N ILE A 110 -14.01 13.26 -5.25
CA ILE A 110 -13.27 12.14 -4.64
C ILE A 110 -13.87 11.84 -3.27
N LYS A 111 -14.24 10.58 -3.04
CA LYS A 111 -14.77 10.14 -1.73
C LYS A 111 -13.65 9.83 -0.75
N LEU A 112 -13.67 10.42 0.43
CA LEU A 112 -12.74 10.10 1.51
C LEU A 112 -13.32 8.97 2.38
N HIS A 113 -12.55 7.91 2.58
CA HIS A 113 -12.82 6.85 3.56
C HIS A 113 -11.72 6.89 4.62
N GLN A 114 -12.07 7.30 5.85
CA GLN A 114 -11.12 7.36 6.95
C GLN A 114 -11.25 6.14 7.86
N PHE A 115 -10.14 5.46 8.09
CA PHE A 115 -10.00 4.38 9.05
C PHE A 115 -8.79 4.70 9.93
N GLY A 116 -9.01 5.41 11.04
CA GLY A 116 -7.93 5.73 11.96
C GLY A 116 -7.34 4.47 12.56
N ILE A 117 -6.10 4.15 12.20
CA ILE A 117 -5.34 3.06 12.79
C ILE A 117 -4.33 3.68 13.75
N GLU A 118 -4.36 3.27 15.02
CA GLU A 118 -3.30 3.66 15.96
C GLU A 118 -1.99 3.05 15.48
N GLY A 119 -1.03 3.91 15.11
CA GLY A 119 0.32 3.48 14.81
C GLY A 119 0.94 2.95 16.10
N GLN A 120 1.27 1.67 16.14
CA GLN A 120 2.11 1.13 17.20
C GLN A 120 3.52 1.69 16.99
N SER A 121 3.85 2.80 17.64
CA SER A 121 5.25 3.18 17.82
C SER A 121 5.91 2.05 18.59
N ASP A 122 6.97 1.46 18.06
CA ASP A 122 7.63 0.30 18.64
C ASP A 122 7.92 0.52 20.13
N ALA A 123 7.13 -0.10 21.01
CA ALA A 123 7.31 -0.11 22.46
C ALA A 123 8.56 -0.90 22.90
N TRP A 124 9.54 -1.08 22.00
CA TRP A 124 10.79 -1.79 22.23
C TRP A 124 11.91 -0.89 22.75
N SER A 125 11.67 0.41 22.95
CA SER A 125 12.72 1.33 23.41
C SER A 125 12.84 1.46 24.94
N ASP A 126 11.99 0.80 25.75
CA ASP A 126 11.96 0.99 27.21
C ASP A 126 12.65 -0.14 28.01
N ASN A 127 13.59 -0.88 27.43
CA ASN A 127 14.35 -1.89 28.20
C ASN A 127 15.85 -1.94 27.82
N ALA A 128 16.51 -0.78 27.93
CA ALA A 128 17.97 -0.64 27.88
C ALA A 128 18.51 -0.07 29.19
#